data_AF-A0A3N5QIP2-F1
#
_entry.id   AF-A0A3N5QIP2-F1
#
_cell.length_a   1.000
_cell.length_b   1.000
_cell.length_c   1.000
_cell.angle_alpha   90.00
_cell.angle_beta   90.00
_cell.angle_gamma   90.00
#
_symmetry.space_group_name_H-M   'P 1'
#
loop_
_entity.id
_entity.type
_entity.pdbx_description
1 polymer ?
#
loop_
_entity_poly.entity_id
_entity_poly.type
_entity_poly.pdbx_seq_one_letter_code
_entity_poly.pdbx_strand_id
1 'polypeptide(L)' 'MNDALAQMLAAYACRSLEDHLRALREILQQIALLGLWRSKFFEKAAFYGG' A
#
# COMPACT_ATOMS: atom_id res chain seq x y z
N MET A 1 -13.50 7.61 8.23
CA MET A 1 -12.22 7.13 7.67
C MET A 1 -11.89 5.84 8.39
N ASN A 2 -11.38 4.80 7.72
CA ASN A 2 -10.92 3.59 8.42
C ASN A 2 -9.67 3.93 9.25
N ASP A 3 -9.66 3.61 10.53
CA ASP A 3 -8.56 3.97 11.46
C ASP A 3 -7.21 3.39 11.01
N ALA A 4 -7.19 2.20 10.43
CA ALA A 4 -5.97 1.60 9.88
C ALA A 4 -5.41 2.44 8.71
N LEU A 5 -6.28 2.93 7.82
CA LEU A 5 -5.85 3.79 6.71
C LEU A 5 -5.33 5.14 7.21
N ALA A 6 -5.95 5.70 8.25
CA ALA A 6 -5.48 6.95 8.87
C ALA A 6 -4.09 6.77 9.50
N GLN A 7 -3.85 5.64 10.18
CA GLN A 7 -2.55 5.31 10.76
C GLN A 7 -1.48 5.09 9.69
N MET A 8 -1.79 4.38 8.60
CA MET A 8 -0.86 4.20 7.49
C MET A 8 -0.53 5.53 6.81
N LEU A 9 -1.51 6.40 6.62
CA LEU A 9 -1.31 7.72 6.02
C LEU A 9 -0.46 8.64 6.91
N ALA A 10 -0.55 8.51 8.23
CA ALA A 10 0.24 9.30 9.19
C ALA A 10 1.76 9.07 9.08
N ALA A 11 2.20 7.99 8.42
CA ALA A 11 3.63 7.75 8.15
C ALA A 11 4.20 8.64 7.04
N TYR A 12 3.35 9.36 6.29
CA TYR A 12 3.74 10.15 5.13
C TYR A 12 3.65 11.65 5.39
N ALA A 13 4.69 12.39 5.00
CA ALA A 13 4.67 13.84 5.03
C ALA A 13 3.92 14.41 3.82
N CYS A 14 2.59 14.52 3.90
CA CYS A 14 1.78 15.00 2.79
C CYS A 14 1.61 16.52 2.85
N ARG A 15 2.33 17.26 1.98
CA ARG A 15 2.28 18.74 1.93
C ARG A 15 1.51 19.27 0.72
N SER A 16 1.30 18.42 -0.28
CA SER A 16 0.58 18.71 -1.51
C SER A 16 -0.45 17.62 -1.83
N LEU A 17 -1.35 17.89 -2.76
CA LEU A 17 -2.27 16.87 -3.29
C LEU A 17 -1.50 15.70 -3.91
N GLU A 18 -0.39 15.96 -4.58
CA GLU A 18 0.45 14.93 -5.20
C GLU A 18 1.06 13.98 -4.17
N ASP A 19 1.48 14.51 -3.02
CA ASP A 19 2.00 13.70 -1.92
C ASP A 19 0.92 12.76 -1.38
N HIS A 20 -0.30 13.28 -1.18
CA HIS A 20 -1.43 12.46 -0.75
C HIS A 20 -1.73 11.36 -1.76
N LEU A 21 -1.75 11.69 -3.06
CA LEU A 21 -1.98 10.70 -4.11
C LEU A 21 -0.87 9.65 -4.15
N ARG A 22 0.39 10.02 -3.90
CA ARG A 22 1.51 9.07 -3.82
C ARG A 22 1.38 8.17 -2.60
N ALA A 23 1.13 8.73 -1.42
CA ALA A 23 0.95 7.97 -0.19
C ALA A 23 -0.21 6.97 -0.32
N LEU A 24 -1.34 7.39 -0.88
CA LEU A 24 -2.49 6.50 -1.09
C LEU A 24 -2.19 5.37 -2.09
N ARG A 25 -1.40 5.63 -3.15
CA ARG A 25 -0.94 4.58 -4.08
C ARG A 25 -0.07 3.55 -3.37
N GLU A 26 0.87 3.99 -2.54
CA GLU A 26 1.75 3.08 -1.80
C GLU A 26 0.97 2.25 -0.76
N ILE A 27 0.04 2.88 -0.02
CA ILE A 27 -0.84 2.18 0.93
C ILE A 27 -1.66 1.11 0.21
N LEU A 28 -2.23 1.44 -0.95
CA LEU A 28 -2.98 0.48 -1.76
C LEU A 28 -2.09 -0.69 -2.22
N GLN A 29 -0.86 -0.42 -2.64
CA GLN A 29 0.10 -1.45 -3.02
C GLN A 29 0.43 -2.37 -1.85
N GLN A 30 0.67 -1.83 -0.65
CA GLN A 30 0.94 -2.64 0.55
C GLN A 30 -0.25 -3.54 0.92
N ILE A 31 -1.48 -3.02 0.84
CA ILE A 31 -2.70 -3.81 1.09
C ILE A 31 -2.87 -4.92 0.05
N ALA A 32 -2.61 -4.62 -1.22
CA ALA A 32 -2.65 -5.62 -2.29
C ALA A 32 -1.61 -6.73 -2.06
N LEU A 33 -0.37 -6.36 -1.73
CA LEU A 33 0.71 -7.31 -1.41
C LEU A 33 0.37 -8.19 -0.20
N LEU A 34 -0.22 -7.61 0.85
CA LEU A 34 -0.71 -8.37 2.00
C LEU A 34 -1.80 -9.37 1.59
N GLY A 35 -2.76 -8.96 0.76
CA GLY A 35 -3.81 -9.84 0.25
C GLY A 35 -3.25 -11.01 -0.57
N LEU A 36 -2.29 -10.74 -1.45
CA LEU A 36 -1.60 -11.75 -2.27
C LEU A 36 -0.78 -12.73 -1.42
N TRP A 37 -0.11 -12.22 -0.39
CA TRP A 37 0.61 -13.08 0.55
C TRP A 37 -0.36 -14.01 1.30
N ARG A 38 -1.46 -13.46 1.83
CA ARG A 38 -2.49 -14.25 2.53
C ARG A 38 -3.16 -15.30 1.65
N SER A 39 -3.25 -15.07 0.34
CA SER A 39 -3.81 -16.03 -0.62
C SER A 39 -2.78 -17.03 -1.17
N LYS A 40 -1.54 -17.04 -0.65
CA LYS A 40 -0.45 -17.91 -1.11
C LYS A 40 -0.04 -17.70 -2.57
N PHE A 41 -0.33 -16.53 -3.13
CA PHE A 41 0.04 -16.19 -4.51
C PHE A 41 1.55 -16.40 -4.77
N PHE A 42 2.39 -16.00 -3.80
CA PHE A 42 3.84 -16.06 -3.92
C PHE A 42 4.46 -17.46 -3.85
N GLU A 43 3.66 -18.51 -3.59
CA GLU A 43 4.10 -19.90 -3.75
C GLU A 43 4.11 -20.33 -5.23
N LYS A 44 3.42 -19.58 -6.11
CA LYS A 44 3.20 -19.93 -7.52
C LYS A 44 3.77 -18.91 -8.50
N ALA A 45 3.90 -17.65 -8.08
CA ALA A 45 4.38 -16.57 -8.92
C ALA A 45 5.19 -15.56 -8.11
N ALA A 46 6.09 -14.83 -8.76
CA ALA A 46 6.80 -13.72 -8.15
C ALA A 46 6.64 -12.47 -9.02
N PHE A 47 6.58 -11.30 -8.40
CA PHE A 47 6.70 -10.05 -9.12
C PHE A 47 8.17 -9.77 -9.38
N TYR A 48 8.49 -9.44 -10.63
CA TYR A 48 9.78 -8.91 -11.02
C TYR A 48 9.54 -7.49 -11.51
N GLY A 49 9.89 -6.50 -10.69
CA GLY A 49 9.71 -5.10 -11.02
C GLY A 49 9.77 -4.17 -9.81
N GLY A 50 10.23 -2.96 -10.08
CA GLY A 50 10.40 -1.82 -9.18
C GLY A 50 10.89 -0.63 -10.00
#